data_AF-A0A7W9X512-F1
#
_entry.id   AF-A0A7W9X512-F1
#
_cell.length_a   1.000
_cell.length_b   1.000
_cell.length_c   1.000
_cell.angle_alpha   90.00
_cell.angle_beta   90.00
_cell.angle_gamma   90.00
#
_symmetry.space_group_name_H-M   'P 1'
#
loop_
_entity.id
_entity.type
_entity.pdbx_description
1 polymer ?
#
loop_
_entity_poly.entity_id
_entity_poly.type
_entity_poly.pdbx_seq_one_letter_code
_entity_poly.pdbx_strand_id
1 'polypeptide(L)' 'MSEKFTATDDNRTYSFFLINQDSGQITIDMYNSAYTFIKKEAGWINHINNKMVMAPNLINAVIEALP' A
#
# COMPACT_ATOMS: atom_id res chain seq x y z
N MET A 1 -3.86 17.33 6.82
CA MET A 1 -3.67 16.13 7.67
C MET A 1 -3.63 14.95 6.73
N SER A 2 -2.67 14.03 6.88
CA SER A 2 -2.67 12.79 6.12
C SER A 2 -3.80 11.90 6.67
N GLU A 3 -4.69 11.42 5.80
CA GLU A 3 -5.80 10.56 6.20
C GLU A 3 -5.28 9.17 6.58
N LYS A 4 -5.80 8.63 7.69
CA LYS A 4 -5.41 7.31 8.20
C LYS A 4 -6.37 6.26 7.65
N PHE A 5 -5.81 5.25 6.99
CA PHE A 5 -6.54 4.10 6.46
C PHE A 5 -6.16 2.82 7.22
N THR A 6 -6.99 1.80 7.05
CA THR A 6 -6.75 0.46 7.61
C THR A 6 -7.00 -0.61 6.55
N ALA A 7 -6.03 -1.51 6.37
CA ALA A 7 -6.16 -2.70 5.54
C ALA A 7 -6.19 -3.93 6.44
N THR A 8 -7.03 -4.91 6.10
CA THR A 8 -7.07 -6.19 6.81
C THR A 8 -6.62 -7.29 5.87
N ASP A 9 -5.60 -8.04 6.29
CA ASP A 9 -5.07 -9.20 5.60
C ASP A 9 -5.17 -10.41 6.53
N ASP A 10 -5.98 -11.39 6.13
CA ASP A 10 -6.45 -12.50 6.98
C ASP A 10 -6.99 -12.02 8.34
N ASN A 11 -6.24 -12.26 9.43
CA ASN A 11 -6.58 -11.90 10.80
C ASN A 11 -5.77 -10.72 11.34
N ARG A 12 -5.08 -9.95 10.48
CA ARG A 12 -4.23 -8.84 10.87
C ARG A 12 -4.70 -7.54 10.23
N THR A 13 -4.86 -6.51 11.06
CA THR A 13 -5.21 -5.16 10.60
C THR A 13 -3.98 -4.26 10.66
N TYR A 14 -3.69 -3.64 9.52
CA TYR A 14 -2.57 -2.74 9.30
C TYR A 14 -3.09 -1.31 9.16
N SER A 15 -2.50 -0.38 9.92
CA SER A 15 -2.80 1.04 9.80
C SER A 15 -1.75 1.73 8.94
N PHE A 16 -2.17 2.57 8.01
CA PHE A 16 -1.27 3.32 7.13
C PHE A 16 -1.84 4.70 6.79
N PHE A 17 -1.01 5.55 6.21
CA PHE A 17 -1.40 6.87 5.69
C PHE A 17 -1.15 6.92 4.19
N LEU A 18 -2.07 7.50 3.44
CA LEU A 18 -1.82 7.77 2.03
C LEU A 18 -0.85 8.96 1.90
N ILE A 19 0.25 8.78 1.15
CA ILE A 19 1.19 9.85 0.81
C ILE A 19 0.88 10.39 -0.60
N ASN A 20 0.77 9.50 -1.58
CA ASN A 20 0.50 9.86 -2.98
C ASN A 20 -0.30 8.75 -3.68
N GLN A 21 -1.20 9.12 -4.59
CA GLN A 21 -1.98 8.22 -5.42
C GLN A 21 -2.08 8.80 -6.84
N ASP A 22 -1.33 8.19 -7.75
CA ASP A 22 -1.34 8.45 -9.18
C ASP A 22 -1.84 7.20 -9.94
N SER A 23 -2.26 7.40 -11.20
CA SER A 23 -2.83 6.32 -12.03
C SER A 23 -1.94 5.06 -12.20
N GLY A 24 -0.62 5.21 -12.04
CA GLY A 24 0.35 4.13 -12.13
C GLY A 24 1.15 3.85 -10.86
N GLN A 25 1.01 4.67 -9.82
CA GLN A 25 1.85 4.58 -8.62
C GLN A 25 1.09 5.04 -7.39
N ILE A 26 1.15 4.25 -6.31
CA ILE A 26 0.62 4.62 -4.99
C ILE A 26 1.76 4.58 -3.99
N THR A 27 1.82 5.54 -3.08
CA THR A 27 2.79 5.57 -1.98
C THR A 27 2.05 5.76 -0.67
N ILE A 28 2.34 4.89 0.30
CA ILE A 28 1.78 4.93 1.65
C ILE A 28 2.89 5.04 2.68
N ASP A 29 2.60 5.60 3.85
CA ASP A 29 3.41 5.43 5.05
C ASP A 29 2.77 4.37 5.94
N MET A 30 3.51 3.32 6.27
CA MET A 30 3.07 2.28 7.21
C MET A 30 4.16 2.06 8.25
N TYR A 31 3.87 2.39 9.50
CA TYR A 31 4.79 2.30 10.63
C TYR A 31 6.13 3.06 10.41
N ASN A 32 6.04 4.32 9.96
CA ASN A 32 7.19 5.17 9.65
C ASN A 32 8.08 4.61 8.52
N SER A 33 7.50 3.83 7.61
CA SER A 33 8.16 3.30 6.44
C SER A 33 7.30 3.57 5.20
N ALA A 34 7.90 4.26 4.24
CA ALA A 34 7.26 4.50 2.95
C ALA A 34 7.27 3.22 2.11
N TYR A 35 6.11 2.85 1.58
CA TYR A 35 5.93 1.78 0.60
C TYR A 35 5.32 2.34 -0.66
N THR A 36 5.97 2.06 -1.80
CA THR A 36 5.47 2.39 -3.12
C THR A 36 4.96 1.13 -3.82
N PHE A 37 3.79 1.23 -4.44
CA PHE A 37 3.18 0.21 -5.28
C PHE A 37 3.06 0.73 -6.71
N ILE A 38 3.32 -0.14 -7.68
CA ILE A 38 3.25 0.20 -9.10
C ILE A 38 2.15 -0.62 -9.75
N LYS A 39 1.32 0.02 -10.57
CA LYS A 39 0.31 -0.66 -11.37
C LYS A 39 0.97 -1.41 -12.54
N LYS A 40 0.62 -2.69 -12.69
CA LYS A 40 0.98 -3.56 -13.81
C LYS A 40 -0.27 -4.19 -14.40
N GLU A 41 -0.14 -4.86 -15.54
CA GLU A 41 -1.27 -5.54 -16.21
C GLU A 41 -1.97 -6.55 -15.29
N ALA A 42 -1.21 -7.24 -14.43
CA ALA A 42 -1.72 -8.24 -13.49
C ALA A 42 -2.20 -7.65 -12.14
N GLY A 43 -2.13 -6.33 -11.94
CA GLY A 43 -2.50 -5.67 -10.67
C GLY A 43 -1.39 -4.81 -10.07
N TRP A 44 -1.52 -4.49 -8.79
CA TRP A 44 -0.55 -3.68 -8.06
C TRP A 44 0.58 -4.55 -7.50
N ILE A 45 1.83 -4.11 -7.67
CA ILE A 45 3.01 -4.82 -7.18
C ILE A 45 3.88 -3.92 -6.31
N ASN A 46 4.65 -4.53 -5.41
CA ASN A 46 5.64 -3.85 -4.59
C ASN A 46 6.74 -3.24 -5.47
N HIS A 47 7.09 -1.97 -5.26
CA HIS A 47 8.25 -1.36 -5.93
C HIS A 47 9.56 -1.98 -5.41
N ILE A 48 10.53 -2.19 -6.30
CA ILE A 48 11.85 -2.76 -5.96
C ILE A 48 12.67 -1.93 -4.95
N ASN A 49 12.27 -0.68 -4.72
CA ASN A 49 12.99 0.29 -3.89
C ASN A 49 12.42 0.34 -2.47
N ASN A 50 11.32 -0.38 -2.21
CA ASN A 50 10.78 -0.46 -0.85
C ASN A 50 11.78 -1.19 0.03
N LYS A 51 11.94 -0.70 1.26
CA LYS A 51 12.86 -1.28 2.25
C LYS A 51 12.58 -2.76 2.52
N MET A 52 11.32 -3.16 2.42
CA MET A 52 10.87 -4.55 2.55
C MET A 52 9.86 -4.87 1.46
N VAL A 53 9.78 -6.15 1.10
CA VAL A 53 8.75 -6.63 0.17
C VAL A 53 7.45 -6.81 0.95
N MET A 54 6.42 -6.06 0.55
CA MET A 54 5.07 -6.30 1.04
C MET A 54 4.45 -7.50 0.33
N ALA A 55 3.73 -8.34 1.08
CA ALA A 55 3.06 -9.51 0.53
C ALA A 55 1.92 -9.09 -0.42
N PRO A 56 1.68 -9.80 -1.55
CA PRO A 56 0.69 -9.38 -2.55
C PRO A 56 -0.74 -9.23 -2.02
N ASN A 57 -1.16 -10.10 -1.11
CA ASN A 57 -2.46 -10.04 -0.42
C ASN A 57 -2.61 -8.74 0.39
N LEU A 58 -1.59 -8.36 1.15
CA LEU A 58 -1.59 -7.11 1.89
C LEU A 58 -1.59 -5.88 0.95
N ILE A 59 -0.87 -5.94 -0.18
CA ILE A 59 -0.93 -4.86 -1.19
C ILE A 59 -2.36 -4.69 -1.69
N ASN A 60 -3.04 -5.78 -2.06
CA ASN A 60 -4.42 -5.71 -2.52
C ASN A 60 -5.34 -5.12 -1.45
N ALA A 61 -5.21 -5.57 -0.18
CA ALA A 61 -6.00 -5.03 0.92
C ALA A 61 -5.76 -3.53 1.17
N VAL A 62 -4.51 -3.06 0.99
CA VAL A 62 -4.18 -1.62 1.04
C VAL A 62 -4.88 -0.86 -0.07
N ILE A 63 -4.84 -1.37 -1.30
CA ILE A 63 -5.46 -0.73 -2.46
C ILE A 63 -6.99 -0.70 -2.31
N GLU A 64 -7.61 -1.77 -1.82
CA GLU A 64 -9.06 -1.85 -1.57
C GLU A 64 -9.53 -0.90 -0.47
N ALA A 65 -8.65 -0.54 0.47
CA ALA A 65 -8.95 0.40 1.55
C ALA A 65 -8.84 1.88 1.14
N LEU A 66 -8.34 2.18 -0.07
CA LEU A 66 -8.22 3.54 -0.60
C LEU A 66 -9.48 3.95 -1.39
N PRO A 67 -9.81 5.26 -1.44
CA PRO A 67 -10.97 5.77 -2.17
C PRO A 67 -10.81 5.73 -3.70
#